data_AF-A0A9D7GZA5-F1
#
_entry.id   AF-A0A9D7GZA5-F1
#
_cell.length_a   1.000
_cell.length_b   1.000
_cell.length_c   1.000
_cell.angle_alpha   90.00
_cell.angle_beta   90.00
_cell.angle_gamma   90.00
#
_symmetry.space_group_name_H-M   'P 1'
#
loop_
_entity.id
_entity.type
_entity.pdbx_description
1 polymer ?
#
loop_
_entity_poly.entity_id
_entity_poly.type
_entity_poly.pdbx_seq_one_letter_code
_entity_poly.pdbx_strand_id
1 'polypeptide(L)' 'MPRSRSTLTLFGLGLLLLASACAPVAPYERGTLAHPTMTTEDVSTALDAHVRAVSEGASGGLGGGGGGCGCN' A
#
# COMPACT_ATOMS: atom_id res chain seq x y z
N MET A 1 -48.83 -15.59 3.75
CA MET A 1 -47.64 -15.17 2.98
C MET A 1 -46.77 -14.06 3.65
N PRO A 2 -46.54 -14.00 4.98
CA PRO A 2 -45.63 -13.00 5.57
C PRO A 2 -44.17 -13.49 5.70
N ARG A 3 -43.95 -14.82 5.80
CA ARG A 3 -42.61 -15.40 6.04
C ARG A 3 -41.62 -15.14 4.90
N SER A 4 -42.05 -15.23 3.62
CA SER A 4 -41.14 -14.99 2.48
C SER A 4 -40.79 -13.51 2.29
N ARG A 5 -41.70 -12.59 2.66
CA ARG A 5 -41.42 -11.14 2.67
C ARG A 5 -40.41 -10.79 3.75
N SER A 6 -40.55 -11.38 4.94
CA SER A 6 -39.64 -11.17 6.07
C SER A 6 -38.22 -11.72 5.81
N THR A 7 -38.10 -12.86 5.12
CA THR A 7 -36.79 -13.40 4.73
C THR A 7 -36.11 -12.53 3.66
N LEU A 8 -36.88 -11.98 2.72
CA LEU A 8 -36.35 -11.11 1.67
C LEU A 8 -35.83 -9.78 2.26
N THR A 9 -36.55 -9.21 3.23
CA THR A 9 -36.12 -7.99 3.93
C THR A 9 -34.86 -8.22 4.76
N LEU A 10 -34.74 -9.35 5.45
CA LEU A 10 -33.52 -9.69 6.21
C LEU A 10 -32.32 -9.90 5.28
N PHE A 11 -32.53 -10.55 4.14
CA PHE A 11 -31.48 -10.77 3.14
C PHE A 11 -31.03 -9.45 2.50
N GLY A 12 -31.97 -8.57 2.15
CA GLY A 12 -31.67 -7.24 1.62
C GLY A 12 -30.90 -6.37 2.61
N LEU A 13 -31.26 -6.41 3.90
CA LEU A 13 -30.55 -5.69 4.95
C LEU A 13 -29.11 -6.21 5.11
N GLY A 14 -28.92 -7.53 5.11
CA GLY A 14 -27.59 -8.14 5.18
C GLY A 14 -26.69 -7.73 4.01
N LEU A 15 -27.23 -7.70 2.80
CA LEU A 15 -26.47 -7.28 1.62
C LEU A 15 -26.00 -5.82 1.70
N LEU A 16 -26.84 -4.94 2.25
CA LEU A 16 -26.53 -3.52 2.42
C LEU A 16 -25.41 -3.28 3.46
N LEU A 17 -25.38 -4.08 4.53
CA LEU A 17 -24.33 -4.06 5.56
C LEU A 17 -22.97 -4.55 5.04
N LEU A 18 -22.96 -5.53 4.12
CA LEU A 18 -21.71 -6.03 3.53
C LEU A 18 -21.11 -5.04 2.52
N ALA A 19 -21.95 -4.28 1.82
CA ALA A 19 -21.50 -3.28 0.85
C ALA A 19 -20.72 -2.12 1.48
N SER A 20 -20.93 -1.83 2.77
CA SER A 20 -20.24 -0.77 3.51
C SER A 20 -18.97 -1.21 4.24
N ALA A 21 -18.58 -2.49 4.15
CA ALA A 21 -17.43 -3.04 4.89
C ALA A 21 -16.06 -2.72 4.28
N CYS A 22 -16.01 -2.26 3.01
CA CYS A 22 -14.76 -1.91 2.34
C CYS A 22 -14.61 -0.39 2.30
N ALA A 23 -13.68 0.16 3.08
CA ALA A 23 -13.36 1.58 3.09
C ALA A 23 -11.94 1.80 2.51
N PRO A 24 -11.76 2.74 1.57
CA PRO A 24 -10.42 3.15 1.16
C PRO A 24 -9.75 3.89 2.31
N VAL A 25 -8.63 3.36 2.81
CA VAL A 25 -7.76 3.98 3.82
C VAL A 25 -6.45 4.42 3.20
N ALA A 26 -5.96 5.58 3.64
CA ALA A 26 -4.70 6.12 3.13
C ALA A 26 -3.53 5.20 3.51
N PRO A 27 -2.46 5.11 2.70
CA PRO A 27 -1.34 4.21 2.96
C PRO A 27 -0.71 4.38 4.36
N TYR A 28 -0.64 5.61 4.87
CA TYR A 28 -0.09 5.93 6.19
C TYR A 28 -1.01 5.49 7.36
N GLU A 29 -2.31 5.31 7.13
CA GLU A 29 -3.26 4.86 8.17
C GLU A 29 -3.18 3.36 8.41
N ARG A 30 -2.62 2.61 7.46
CA ARG A 30 -2.48 1.15 7.52
C ARG A 30 -1.52 0.68 8.61
N GLY A 31 -0.70 1.57 9.16
CA GLY A 31 0.22 1.28 10.27
C GLY A 31 -0.48 0.74 11.52
N THR A 32 -1.74 1.14 11.77
CA THR A 32 -2.51 0.72 12.95
C THR A 32 -2.81 -0.78 12.98
N LEU A 33 -2.95 -1.40 11.80
CA LEU A 33 -3.20 -2.85 11.65
C LEU A 33 -1.96 -3.61 11.17
N ALA A 34 -0.82 -2.94 11.03
CA ALA A 34 0.41 -3.58 10.60
C ALA A 34 0.91 -4.54 11.68
N HIS A 35 1.16 -5.79 11.31
CA HIS A 35 1.82 -6.73 12.21
C HIS A 35 3.23 -6.20 12.55
N PRO A 36 3.78 -6.42 13.75
CA PRO A 36 5.13 -5.98 14.12
C PRO A 36 6.27 -6.47 13.21
N THR A 37 6.00 -7.42 12.31
CA THR A 37 6.95 -7.90 11.28
C THR A 37 6.81 -7.18 9.94
N MET A 38 5.79 -6.34 9.74
CA MET A 38 5.59 -5.51 8.56
C MET A 38 6.34 -4.18 8.71
N THR A 39 7.59 -4.24 9.15
CA THR A 39 8.45 -3.07 9.36
C THR A 39 9.30 -2.82 8.12
N THR A 40 9.54 -1.55 7.81
CA THR A 40 10.37 -1.15 6.67
C THR A 40 11.87 -1.13 6.97
N GLU A 41 12.30 -1.44 8.21
CA GLU A 41 13.70 -1.32 8.66
C GLU A 41 14.70 -1.95 7.66
N ASP A 42 14.48 -3.21 7.24
CA ASP A 42 15.39 -3.92 6.33
C ASP A 42 15.38 -3.39 4.89
N VAL A 43 14.28 -2.75 4.46
CA VAL A 43 14.09 -2.26 3.08
C VAL A 43 14.46 -0.79 2.94
N SER A 44 14.36 -0.02 4.03
CA SER A 44 14.53 1.43 4.06
C SER A 44 15.87 1.89 3.50
N THR A 45 16.97 1.25 3.92
CA THR A 45 18.32 1.63 3.50
C THR A 45 18.57 1.34 2.02
N ALA A 46 18.09 0.20 1.53
CA ALA A 46 18.21 -0.17 0.11
C ALA A 46 17.34 0.73 -0.77
N LEU A 47 16.14 1.08 -0.30
CA LEU A 47 15.22 1.98 -1.00
C LEU A 47 15.77 3.41 -1.05
N ASP A 48 16.33 3.92 0.05
CA ASP A 48 16.99 5.23 0.08
C ASP A 48 18.19 5.29 -0.87
N ALA A 49 19.03 4.24 -0.87
CA ALA A 49 20.13 4.15 -1.82
C ALA A 49 19.64 4.11 -3.27
N HIS A 50 18.54 3.41 -3.56
CA HIS A 50 17.93 3.35 -4.89
C HIS A 50 17.33 4.70 -5.32
N VAL A 51 16.59 5.38 -4.44
CA VAL A 51 16.03 6.71 -4.70
C VAL A 51 17.14 7.74 -4.92
N ARG A 52 18.20 7.70 -4.11
CA ARG A 52 19.40 8.52 -4.34
C ARG A 52 20.04 8.19 -5.67
N ALA A 53 20.30 6.93 -6.00
CA ALA A 53 20.90 6.55 -7.29
C ALA A 53 20.10 7.04 -8.51
N VAL A 54 18.76 7.04 -8.43
CA VAL A 54 17.89 7.55 -9.51
C VAL A 54 17.89 9.08 -9.54
N SER A 55 17.81 9.74 -8.39
CA SER A 55 17.78 11.21 -8.29
C SER A 55 19.14 11.84 -8.62
N GLU A 56 20.20 11.14 -8.28
CA GLU A 56 21.62 11.49 -8.45
C GLU A 56 22.22 10.80 -9.67
N GLY A 57 21.41 10.33 -10.64
CA GLY A 57 21.88 9.67 -11.86
C GLY A 57 22.90 10.48 -12.69
N ALA A 58 23.13 11.76 -12.34
CA ALA A 58 24.18 12.62 -12.85
C ALA A 58 25.51 12.54 -12.07
N SER A 59 25.52 12.26 -10.77
CA SER A 59 26.73 12.32 -9.91
C SER A 59 27.45 10.99 -9.69
N GLY A 60 26.95 9.88 -10.23
CA GLY A 60 27.61 8.58 -10.19
C GLY A 60 27.53 7.90 -8.82
N GLY A 61 26.74 6.83 -8.73
CA GLY A 61 26.58 6.06 -7.49
C GLY A 61 27.87 5.35 -7.05
N LEU A 62 28.03 5.24 -5.72
CA LEU A 62 29.13 4.55 -5.05
C LEU A 62 29.10 3.03 -5.31
N GLY A 63 29.83 2.59 -6.34
CA GLY A 63 30.27 1.20 -6.49
C GLY A 63 29.37 0.31 -7.34
N GLY A 64 29.84 -0.03 -8.54
CA GLY A 64 29.32 -1.16 -9.34
C GLY A 64 28.67 -0.77 -10.67
N GLY A 65 29.49 -0.39 -11.65
CA GLY A 65 29.26 -0.56 -13.09
C GLY A 65 27.84 -0.31 -13.64
N GLY A 66 27.42 0.95 -13.76
CA GLY A 66 26.36 1.32 -14.71
C GLY A 66 25.51 2.51 -14.31
N GLY A 67 25.96 3.73 -14.65
CA GLY A 67 25.20 4.97 -14.55
C GLY A 67 26.00 6.11 -15.17
N GLY A 68 26.05 6.14 -16.50
CA GLY A 68 26.85 7.09 -17.28
C GLY A 68 26.15 8.43 -17.56
N CYS A 69 26.95 9.50 -17.52
CA CYS A 69 26.77 10.86 -18.08
C CYS A 69 25.40 11.53 -17.91
N GLY A 70 25.08 12.04 -16.72
CA GLY A 70 24.14 13.14 -16.57
C GLY A 70 24.90 14.46 -16.48
N CYS A 71 24.90 15.24 -17.56
CA CYS A 71 25.69 16.46 -17.73
C CYS A 71 25.63 17.46 -16.56
N ASN A 72 26.80 17.92 -16.08
CA ASN A 72 27.16 19.34 -16.01
C ASN A 72 28.59 19.51 -16.53
#